data_AF-A0A3C1KN11-F1
#
_entry.id   AF-A0A3C1KN11-F1
#
_cell.length_a   1.000
_cell.length_b   1.000
_cell.length_c   1.000
_cell.angle_alpha   90.00
_cell.angle_beta   90.00
_cell.angle_gamma   90.00
#
_symmetry.space_group_name_H-M   'P 1'
#
loop_
_entity.id
_entity.type
_entity.pdbx_description
1 polymer ?
#
loop_
_entity_poly.entity_id
_entity_poly.type
_entity_poly.pdbx_seq_one_letter_code
_entity_poly.pdbx_strand_id
1 'polypeptide(L)'
;SRIVHLPLSWDDEACRLAIEKYTQSVRKDAPWCPSNLEFIRRINGLEDIEAVKRIVFDASYLVMGLGDVYLGAPVATPVDPRHRLVTTKY
;
A
#
# COMPACT_ATOMS: atom_id res chain seq x y z
N SER A 1 7.80 8.03 22.65
CA SER A 1 7.09 7.58 21.44
C SER A 1 5.59 7.84 21.62
N ARG A 2 4.87 8.23 20.57
CA ARG A 2 3.40 8.34 20.58
C ARG A 2 2.84 7.20 19.75
N ILE A 3 1.78 6.55 20.23
CA ILE A 3 1.05 5.53 19.47
C ILE A 3 -0.25 6.19 18.98
N VAL A 4 -0.49 6.12 17.68
CA VAL A 4 -1.69 6.68 17.04
C VAL A 4 -2.40 5.56 16.30
N HIS A 5 -3.68 5.37 16.59
CA HIS A 5 -4.55 4.42 15.89
C HIS A 5 -5.42 5.17 14.90
N LEU A 6 -5.29 4.85 13.61
CA LEU A 6 -6.03 5.50 12.53
C LEU A 6 -6.92 4.47 11.84
N PRO A 7 -8.18 4.80 11.52
CA PRO A 7 -9.00 3.95 10.67
C PRO A 7 -8.46 3.99 9.23
N LEU A 8 -8.48 2.84 8.54
CA LEU A 8 -8.07 2.71 7.14
C LEU A 8 -9.23 2.15 6.32
N SER A 9 -9.61 2.84 5.25
CA SER A 9 -10.55 2.32 4.23
C SER A 9 -9.80 1.34 3.32
N TRP A 10 -10.37 0.17 3.06
CA TRP A 10 -9.77 -0.87 2.23
C TRP A 10 -10.40 -0.88 0.83
N ASP A 11 -9.58 -0.91 -0.22
CA ASP A 11 -10.00 -0.87 -1.63
C ASP A 11 -11.00 0.27 -1.95
N ASP A 12 -10.70 1.45 -1.39
CA ASP A 12 -11.54 2.64 -1.48
C ASP A 12 -11.79 3.09 -2.93
N GLU A 13 -12.98 3.63 -3.20
CA GLU A 13 -13.35 4.15 -4.52
C GLU A 13 -12.39 5.24 -5.02
N ALA A 14 -11.91 6.13 -4.15
CA ALA A 14 -10.97 7.17 -4.53
C ALA A 14 -9.61 6.58 -4.99
N CYS A 15 -9.17 5.49 -4.36
CA CYS A 15 -7.96 4.76 -4.77
C CYS A 15 -8.16 4.09 -6.13
N ARG A 16 -9.31 3.43 -6.35
CA ARG A 16 -9.63 2.80 -7.64
C ARG A 16 -9.68 3.82 -8.78
N LEU A 17 -10.29 4.98 -8.53
CA LEU A 17 -10.33 6.08 -9.50
C LEU A 17 -8.91 6.61 -9.83
N ALA A 18 -8.01 6.66 -8.86
CA ALA A 18 -6.62 7.06 -9.11
C ALA A 18 -5.90 6.05 -10.03
N ILE A 19 -6.12 4.76 -9.84
CA ILE A 19 -5.59 3.68 -10.69
C ILE A 19 -6.17 3.78 -12.11
N GLU A 20 -7.47 4.02 -12.24
CA GLU A 20 -8.13 4.21 -13.54
C GLU A 20 -7.52 5.39 -14.31
N LYS A 21 -7.34 6.54 -13.65
CA LYS A 21 -6.71 7.72 -14.24
C LYS A 21 -5.27 7.41 -14.68
N TYR A 22 -4.47 6.78 -13.82
CA TYR A 22 -3.10 6.37 -14.16
C TYR A 22 -3.06 5.46 -15.40
N THR A 23 -3.97 4.48 -15.45
CA THR A 23 -4.07 3.52 -16.54
C THR A 23 -4.45 4.20 -17.86
N GLN A 24 -5.30 5.23 -17.82
CA GLN A 24 -5.72 6.00 -18.99
C GLN A 24 -4.65 6.97 -19.50
N SER A 25 -3.91 7.64 -18.60
CA SER A 25 -3.06 8.78 -18.97
C SER A 25 -1.55 8.52 -18.89
N VAL A 26 -1.10 7.51 -18.14
CA VAL A 26 0.33 7.27 -17.88
C VAL A 26 0.79 5.97 -18.50
N ARG A 27 0.32 4.83 -17.98
CA ARG A 27 0.79 3.51 -18.43
C ARG A 27 -0.24 2.40 -18.15
N LYS A 28 -0.84 1.88 -19.23
CA LYS A 28 -1.87 0.85 -19.15
C LYS A 28 -1.33 -0.57 -18.93
N ASP A 29 -0.15 -0.87 -19.45
CA ASP A 29 0.42 -2.22 -19.55
C ASP A 29 1.42 -2.55 -18.42
N ALA A 30 1.44 -1.74 -17.37
CA ALA A 30 2.36 -1.94 -16.27
C ALA A 30 2.02 -3.20 -15.45
N PRO A 31 3.01 -3.91 -14.88
CA PRO A 31 2.78 -5.14 -14.12
C PRO A 31 1.83 -4.98 -12.91
N TRP A 32 1.71 -3.76 -12.40
CA TRP A 32 0.87 -3.41 -11.26
C TRP A 32 -0.56 -2.97 -11.61
N CYS A 33 -0.85 -2.86 -12.90
CA CYS A 33 -2.20 -2.66 -13.40
C CYS A 33 -2.86 -4.03 -13.67
N PRO A 34 -4.20 -4.15 -13.58
CA PRO A 34 -5.15 -3.09 -13.24
C PRO A 34 -5.37 -2.92 -11.72
N SER A 35 -4.73 -3.72 -10.87
CA SER A 35 -4.93 -3.67 -9.41
C SER A 35 -3.60 -3.76 -8.67
N ASN A 36 -3.30 -2.72 -7.89
CA ASN A 36 -2.09 -2.67 -7.07
C ASN A 36 -2.14 -3.73 -5.95
N LEU A 37 -3.33 -4.01 -5.40
CA LEU A 37 -3.53 -5.05 -4.39
C LEU A 37 -3.21 -6.44 -4.96
N GLU A 38 -3.68 -6.72 -6.19
CA GLU A 38 -3.40 -7.99 -6.84
C GLU A 38 -1.93 -8.16 -7.23
N PHE A 39 -1.28 -7.06 -7.60
CA PHE A 39 0.17 -7.06 -7.81
C PHE A 39 0.94 -7.40 -6.55
N ILE A 40 0.60 -6.76 -5.41
CA ILE A 40 1.23 -7.03 -4.11
C ILE A 40 1.00 -8.49 -3.71
N ARG A 41 -0.23 -9.02 -3.86
CA ARG A 41 -0.52 -10.44 -3.60
C ARG A 41 0.39 -11.34 -4.43
N ARG A 42 0.40 -11.15 -5.75
CA ARG A 42 1.13 -11.99 -6.71
C ARG A 42 2.64 -11.97 -6.46
N ILE A 43 3.23 -10.79 -6.27
CA ILE A 43 4.69 -10.66 -6.13
C ILE A 43 5.20 -11.21 -4.79
N ASN A 44 4.35 -11.24 -3.76
CA ASN A 44 4.68 -11.83 -2.45
C ASN A 44 4.26 -13.30 -2.32
N GLY A 45 3.69 -13.91 -3.37
CA GLY A 45 3.25 -15.31 -3.34
C GLY A 45 2.13 -15.59 -2.34
N LEU A 46 1.27 -14.61 -2.07
CA LEU A 46 0.16 -14.74 -1.13
C LEU A 46 -1.05 -15.42 -1.77
N GLU A 47 -1.82 -16.14 -0.95
CA GLU A 47 -2.98 -16.91 -1.41
C GLU A 47 -4.06 -16.02 -2.01
N ASP A 48 -4.43 -14.95 -1.30
CA ASP A 48 -5.52 -14.05 -1.68
C ASP A 48 -5.24 -12.59 -1.28
N ILE A 49 -6.08 -11.67 -1.75
CA ILE A 49 -6.01 -10.24 -1.40
C ILE A 49 -6.32 -10.03 0.10
N GLU A 50 -7.11 -10.89 0.72
CA GLU A 50 -7.40 -10.81 2.16
C GLU A 50 -6.15 -11.06 3.02
N ALA A 51 -5.19 -11.87 2.55
CA ALA A 51 -3.89 -12.02 3.20
C ALA A 51 -3.09 -10.71 3.18
N VAL A 52 -3.13 -9.97 2.06
CA VAL A 52 -2.52 -8.64 1.97
C VAL A 52 -3.18 -7.71 2.99
N LYS A 53 -4.51 -7.70 3.04
CA LYS A 53 -5.27 -6.88 3.99
C LYS A 53 -4.91 -7.18 5.44
N ARG A 54 -4.91 -8.45 5.84
CA ARG A 54 -4.53 -8.86 7.20
C ARG A 54 -3.14 -8.34 7.57
N ILE A 55 -2.14 -8.55 6.70
CA ILE A 55 -0.76 -8.08 6.94
C ILE A 55 -0.70 -6.56 7.12
N VAL A 56 -1.43 -5.79 6.30
CA VAL A 56 -1.46 -4.32 6.39
C VAL A 56 -2.15 -3.84 7.67
N PHE A 57 -3.29 -4.43 8.03
CA PHE A 57 -4.06 -4.01 9.21
C PHE A 57 -3.44 -4.47 10.54
N ASP A 58 -2.75 -5.61 10.55
CA ASP A 58 -2.09 -6.15 11.75
C ASP A 58 -0.71 -5.50 12.02
N ALA A 59 -0.20 -4.70 11.08
CA ALA A 59 1.11 -4.09 11.20
C ALA A 59 1.14 -2.88 12.13
N SER A 60 2.18 -2.84 12.97
CA SER A 60 2.60 -1.62 13.67
C SER A 60 3.70 -0.93 12.86
N TYR A 61 3.45 0.31 12.47
CA TYR A 61 4.33 1.11 11.62
C TYR A 61 5.15 2.11 12.44
N LEU A 62 6.48 2.04 12.32
CA LEU A 62 7.39 3.04 12.89
C LEU A 62 7.63 4.14 11.86
N VAL A 63 7.26 5.37 12.21
CA VAL A 63 7.53 6.56 11.38
C VAL A 63 9.03 6.87 11.40
N MET A 64 9.63 6.89 10.22
CA MET A 64 11.06 7.13 10.01
C MET A 64 11.35 8.57 9.57
N GLY A 65 10.34 9.27 9.06
CA GLY A 65 10.44 10.64 8.56
C GLY A 65 9.09 11.18 8.13
N LEU A 66 9.05 12.48 7.81
CA LEU A 66 7.85 13.20 7.39
C LEU A 66 8.08 13.88 6.04
N GLY A 67 7.00 14.10 5.29
CA GLY A 67 7.02 14.75 3.98
C GLY A 67 7.18 13.79 2.79
N ASP A 68 6.79 12.52 2.93
CA ASP A 68 6.82 11.49 1.87
C ASP A 68 5.37 11.05 1.51
N VAL A 69 4.59 11.86 0.79
CA VAL A 69 4.96 13.13 0.13
C VAL A 69 4.16 14.31 0.68
N TYR A 70 4.83 15.45 0.84
CA TYR A 70 4.26 16.73 1.27
C TYR A 70 3.65 16.74 2.69
N LEU A 71 3.35 17.94 3.21
CA LEU A 71 2.48 18.24 4.36
C LEU A 71 2.57 17.28 5.58
N GLY A 72 3.77 16.80 5.90
CA GLY A 72 3.96 15.89 7.03
C GLY A 72 3.51 14.45 6.81
N ALA A 73 3.23 14.03 5.57
CA ALA A 73 2.92 12.64 5.24
C ALA A 73 4.06 11.71 5.71
N PRO A 74 3.77 10.66 6.49
CA PRO A 74 4.81 9.85 7.10
C PRO A 74 5.40 8.84 6.12
N VAL A 75 6.73 8.72 6.09
CA VAL A 75 7.39 7.48 5.64
C VAL A 75 7.53 6.57 6.85
N ALA A 76 6.97 5.37 6.77
CA ALA A 76 6.95 4.43 7.89
C ALA A 76 7.26 3.00 7.42
N THR A 77 7.78 2.18 8.33
CA THR A 77 8.08 0.77 8.07
C THR A 77 7.46 -0.14 9.12
N PRO A 78 6.94 -1.33 8.75
CA PRO A 78 6.50 -2.32 9.71
C PRO A 78 7.64 -2.74 10.66
N VAL A 79 7.35 -2.68 11.96
CA VAL A 79 8.28 -3.14 13.01
C VAL A 79 8.51 -4.64 12.89
N ASP A 80 7.45 -5.43 12.68
CA ASP A 80 7.56 -6.85 12.38
C ASP A 80 8.07 -7.04 10.93
N PRO A 81 9.26 -7.66 10.72
CA PRO A 81 9.79 -7.87 9.39
C PRO A 81 8.91 -8.76 8.50
N ARG A 82 8.04 -9.60 9.06
CA ARG A 82 7.09 -10.44 8.30
C ARG A 82 5.99 -9.64 7.63
N HIS A 83 5.75 -8.40 8.06
CA HIS A 83 4.76 -7.51 7.48
C HIS A 83 5.34 -6.62 6.35
N ARG A 84 6.61 -6.80 5.99
CA ARG A 84 7.28 -6.02 4.93
C ARG A 84 7.02 -6.65 3.57
N LEU A 85 5.89 -6.30 2.97
CA LEU A 85 5.51 -6.75 1.64
C LEU A 85 6.34 -6.08 0.55
N VAL A 86 6.80 -6.87 -0.42
CA VAL A 86 7.46 -6.40 -1.64
C VAL A 86 6.45 -5.69 -2.52
N THR A 87 6.83 -4.53 -3.04
CA THR A 87 6.08 -3.75 -4.03
C THR A 87 7.05 -2.88 -4.82
N THR A 88 6.56 -2.04 -5.74
CA THR A 88 7.36 -1.07 -6.48
C THR A 88 6.73 0.32 -6.42
N LYS A 89 7.56 1.36 -6.53
CA LYS A 89 7.10 2.72 -6.84
C LYS A 89 6.76 2.81 -8.33
N TYR A 90 5.86 3.73 -8.70
CA TYR A 90 5.49 4.06 -10.08
C TYR A 90 6.17 5.34 -10.54
#